data_AF-A0AA41S5R5-F1
#
_entry.id   AF-A0AA41S5R5-F1
#
_cell.length_a   1.000
_cell.length_b   1.000
_cell.length_c   1.000
_cell.angle_alpha   90.00
_cell.angle_beta   90.00
_cell.angle_gamma   90.00
#
_symmetry.space_group_name_H-M   'P 1'
#
loop_
_entity.id
_entity.type
_entity.pdbx_description
1 polymer ?
#
loop_
_entity_poly.entity_id
_entity_poly.type
_entity_poly.pdbx_seq_one_letter_code
_entity_poly.pdbx_strand_id
1 'polypeptide(L)'
;MEELDYLANERNSAEFDVEAMKIVWAGSQQSFDISDRMARLVASDPVFRKDNRTMLPRKELFKNTLRKATHAWKRIIELRLSEAEASKLRFFVDEPAFTDLHWGMFVPAIKGQGTQEQQDKWLPLAYRMQIIGCYAQTELGHGSNVQGLETTATFDSETDEFILHSPTLTSSKWWPGGLGKVSTHAVVYARLFINGKDYGVNGFIVQLRSLDDHLPLPGITVGDIGMKFGSGAYNTMDNGVLQFDHVRIPRTQMLMRVSQVTREGKYVQSDVPRQLVYGTMVYVRQTIVADASCALSRAVCIATRYSAVRRQFGSQNGGPETQVIDYKTQQSRLFPLLATAFAYRFVGEWLSWLYTDVTQRLQSNDFSTLPEAHACTAGLKSLTTSTTA
;
A
#
# COMPACT_ATOMS: atom_id res chain seq x y z
N MET A 1 22.14 -11.65 32.47
CA MET A 1 20.94 -11.18 33.17
C MET A 1 19.84 -12.14 32.79
N GLU A 2 19.24 -12.83 33.76
CA GLU A 2 18.06 -13.66 33.51
C GLU A 2 16.94 -12.79 32.93
N GLU A 3 16.20 -13.30 31.94
CA GLU A 3 15.04 -12.63 31.37
C GLU A 3 13.88 -12.66 32.38
N LEU A 4 13.92 -11.76 33.36
CA LEU A 4 12.82 -11.56 34.32
C LEU A 4 11.65 -10.84 33.64
N ASP A 5 10.47 -11.45 33.69
CA ASP A 5 9.24 -10.85 33.19
C ASP A 5 8.58 -9.96 34.25
N TYR A 6 8.90 -8.66 34.23
CA TYR A 6 8.37 -7.68 35.17
C TYR A 6 6.86 -7.42 35.06
N LEU A 7 6.19 -7.98 34.06
CA LEU A 7 4.74 -7.89 33.86
C LEU A 7 4.02 -9.21 34.15
N ALA A 8 4.68 -10.20 34.77
CA ALA A 8 4.08 -11.50 35.07
C ALA A 8 2.82 -11.40 35.93
N ASN A 9 2.81 -10.53 36.94
CA ASN A 9 1.65 -10.31 37.82
C ASN A 9 0.42 -9.82 37.03
N GLU A 10 0.61 -8.85 36.13
CA GLU A 10 -0.45 -8.32 35.25
C GLU A 10 -0.95 -9.37 34.25
N ARG A 11 -0.08 -10.26 33.78
CA ARG A 11 -0.49 -11.38 32.92
C ARG A 11 -1.30 -12.42 33.67
N ASN A 12 -0.95 -12.69 34.93
CA ASN A 12 -1.66 -13.67 35.77
C ASN A 12 -3.05 -13.20 36.20
N SER A 13 -3.33 -11.89 36.16
CA SER A 13 -4.68 -11.36 36.41
C SER A 13 -5.63 -11.44 35.22
N ALA A 14 -5.20 -12.02 34.08
CA ALA A 14 -6.07 -12.21 32.93
C ALA A 14 -7.21 -13.20 33.25
N GLU A 15 -8.45 -12.80 32.98
CA GLU A 15 -9.65 -13.60 33.19
C GLU A 15 -10.07 -14.41 31.93
N PHE A 16 -9.16 -14.54 30.97
CA PHE A 16 -9.36 -15.29 29.73
C PHE A 16 -8.04 -15.89 29.24
N ASP A 17 -8.12 -16.91 28.38
CA ASP A 17 -6.95 -17.51 27.75
C ASP A 17 -6.41 -16.62 26.62
N VAL A 18 -5.20 -16.09 26.83
CA VAL A 18 -4.52 -15.24 25.84
C VAL A 18 -4.16 -16.00 24.56
N GLU A 19 -3.91 -17.31 24.62
CA GLU A 19 -3.59 -18.10 23.43
C GLU A 19 -4.80 -18.21 22.50
N ALA A 20 -6.00 -18.45 23.04
CA ALA A 20 -7.24 -18.40 22.27
C ALA A 20 -7.48 -17.00 21.66
N MET A 21 -7.20 -15.93 22.42
CA MET A 21 -7.37 -14.55 21.93
C MET A 21 -6.40 -14.19 20.79
N LYS A 22 -5.20 -14.76 20.76
CA LYS A 22 -4.28 -14.58 19.62
C LYS A 22 -4.88 -15.11 18.32
N ILE A 23 -5.60 -16.23 18.38
CA ILE A 23 -6.26 -16.82 17.21
C ILE A 23 -7.41 -15.94 16.73
N VAL A 24 -8.22 -15.41 17.67
CA VAL A 24 -9.27 -14.43 17.36
C VAL A 24 -8.68 -13.20 16.67
N TRP A 25 -7.59 -12.64 17.19
CA TRP A 25 -6.92 -11.51 16.56
C TRP A 25 -6.37 -11.86 15.18
N ALA A 26 -5.77 -13.03 15.00
CA ALA A 26 -5.22 -13.47 13.72
C ALA A 26 -6.31 -13.78 12.68
N GLY A 27 -7.52 -14.12 13.10
CA GLY A 27 -8.67 -14.50 12.28
C GLY A 27 -8.75 -16.01 11.99
N SER A 28 -7.63 -16.74 12.07
CA SER A 28 -7.60 -18.21 11.99
C SER A 28 -6.28 -18.77 12.54
N GLN A 29 -6.27 -20.07 12.88
CA GLN A 29 -5.06 -20.76 13.32
C GLN A 29 -3.95 -20.68 12.25
N GLN A 30 -4.29 -20.95 11.00
CA GLN A 30 -3.34 -20.86 9.88
C GLN A 30 -2.75 -19.45 9.73
N SER A 31 -3.57 -18.41 9.87
CA SER A 31 -3.10 -17.01 9.79
C SER A 31 -2.17 -16.66 10.95
N PHE A 32 -2.47 -17.17 12.15
CA PHE A 32 -1.61 -17.03 13.32
C PHE A 32 -0.26 -17.70 13.10
N ASP A 33 -0.25 -18.97 12.69
CA ASP A 33 0.98 -19.75 12.51
C ASP A 33 1.92 -19.13 11.48
N ILE A 34 1.37 -18.69 10.32
CA ILE A 34 2.15 -17.99 9.30
C ILE A 34 2.71 -16.68 9.86
N SER A 35 1.88 -15.92 10.56
CA SER A 35 2.27 -14.61 11.10
C SER A 35 3.35 -14.73 12.17
N ASP A 36 3.20 -15.62 13.16
CA ASP A 36 4.19 -15.84 14.23
C ASP A 36 5.52 -16.33 13.65
N ARG A 37 5.47 -17.29 12.72
CA ARG A 37 6.67 -17.81 12.05
C ARG A 37 7.43 -16.73 11.28
N MET A 38 6.72 -15.90 10.51
CA MET A 38 7.33 -14.79 9.76
C MET A 38 7.83 -13.67 10.68
N ALA A 39 7.12 -13.37 11.77
CA ALA A 39 7.58 -12.39 12.76
C ALA A 39 8.92 -12.81 13.37
N ARG A 40 9.05 -14.07 13.79
CA ARG A 40 10.30 -14.61 14.36
C ARG A 40 11.43 -14.68 13.34
N LEU A 41 11.14 -15.08 12.11
CA LEU A 41 12.11 -15.08 11.02
C LEU A 41 12.69 -13.68 10.78
N VAL A 42 11.84 -12.65 10.74
CA VAL A 42 12.30 -11.28 10.53
C VAL A 42 13.05 -10.74 11.75
N ALA A 43 12.55 -10.99 12.96
CA ALA A 43 13.17 -10.51 14.19
C ALA A 43 14.56 -11.11 14.45
N SER A 44 14.79 -12.35 14.01
CA SER A 44 16.07 -13.04 14.18
C SER A 44 17.12 -12.69 13.13
N ASP A 45 16.73 -12.02 12.02
CA ASP A 45 17.64 -11.67 10.94
C ASP A 45 18.26 -10.28 11.15
N PRO A 46 19.59 -10.17 11.35
CA PRO A 46 20.25 -8.89 11.60
C PRO A 46 20.08 -7.86 10.48
N VAL A 47 19.81 -8.29 9.23
CA VAL A 47 19.61 -7.38 8.10
C VAL A 47 18.34 -6.55 8.28
N PHE A 48 17.31 -7.10 8.93
CA PHE A 48 16.04 -6.41 9.13
C PHE A 48 15.99 -5.50 10.36
N ARG A 49 17.11 -5.40 11.11
CA ARG A 49 17.21 -4.51 12.27
C ARG A 49 16.80 -3.06 11.93
N LYS A 50 16.03 -2.43 12.82
CA LYS A 50 15.41 -1.10 12.59
C LYS A 50 15.41 -0.17 13.81
N ASP A 51 16.10 -0.56 14.88
CA ASP A 51 16.28 0.21 16.11
C ASP A 51 17.08 1.51 15.91
N ASN A 52 18.01 1.53 14.96
CA ASN A 52 18.84 2.68 14.62
C ASN A 52 18.28 3.55 13.47
N ARG A 53 17.07 3.25 12.98
CA ARG A 53 16.50 3.89 11.77
C ARG A 53 16.44 5.42 11.89
N THR A 54 16.10 5.94 13.06
CA THR A 54 15.97 7.38 13.32
C THR A 54 17.29 8.14 13.32
N MET A 55 18.42 7.42 13.37
CA MET A 55 19.77 7.98 13.41
C MET A 55 20.44 8.01 12.03
N LEU A 56 19.80 7.45 11.00
CA LEU A 56 20.37 7.36 9.65
C LEU A 56 20.01 8.63 8.83
N PRO A 57 20.99 9.28 8.17
CA PRO A 57 20.71 10.33 7.21
C PRO A 57 19.99 9.75 5.97
N ARG A 58 19.23 10.61 5.25
CA ARG A 58 18.30 10.17 4.19
C ARG A 58 18.91 9.23 3.15
N LYS A 59 20.14 9.50 2.69
CA LYS A 59 20.83 8.66 1.70
C LYS A 59 21.11 7.24 2.23
N GLU A 60 21.66 7.15 3.44
CA GLU A 60 21.96 5.86 4.08
C GLU A 60 20.69 5.10 4.46
N LEU A 61 19.66 5.83 4.91
CA LEU A 61 18.34 5.26 5.16
C LEU A 61 17.78 4.59 3.91
N PHE A 62 17.75 5.32 2.78
CA PHE A 62 17.24 4.79 1.51
C PHE A 62 18.08 3.62 0.99
N LYS A 63 19.41 3.72 1.05
CA LYS A 63 20.32 2.62 0.67
C LYS A 63 20.08 1.37 1.53
N ASN A 64 19.85 1.55 2.83
CA ASN A 64 19.51 0.45 3.73
C ASN A 64 18.15 -0.18 3.38
N THR A 65 17.16 0.62 2.98
CA THR A 65 15.87 0.12 2.50
C THR A 65 16.02 -0.71 1.24
N LEU A 66 16.83 -0.27 0.27
CA LEU A 66 17.15 -1.09 -0.92
C LEU A 66 17.80 -2.42 -0.54
N ARG A 67 18.76 -2.40 0.40
CA ARG A 67 19.41 -3.62 0.92
C ARG A 67 18.40 -4.57 1.58
N LYS A 68 17.47 -4.06 2.38
CA LYS A 68 16.44 -4.89 3.02
C LYS A 68 15.47 -5.46 1.99
N ALA A 69 15.05 -4.68 1.00
CA ALA A 69 14.14 -5.14 -0.04
C ALA A 69 14.78 -6.26 -0.89
N THR A 70 16.04 -6.12 -1.30
CA THR A 70 16.76 -7.17 -2.05
C THR A 70 17.01 -8.41 -1.20
N HIS A 71 17.37 -8.24 0.08
CA HIS A 71 17.50 -9.35 1.02
C HIS A 71 16.18 -10.08 1.23
N ALA A 72 15.07 -9.37 1.43
CA ALA A 72 13.73 -9.95 1.54
C ALA A 72 13.38 -10.79 0.31
N TRP A 73 13.65 -10.27 -0.89
CA TRP A 73 13.45 -11.03 -2.14
C TRP A 73 14.30 -12.31 -2.19
N LYS A 74 15.58 -12.21 -1.82
CA LYS A 74 16.47 -13.38 -1.72
C LYS A 74 15.92 -14.43 -0.74
N ARG A 75 15.46 -14.02 0.44
CA ARG A 75 14.88 -14.93 1.44
C ARG A 75 13.59 -15.59 0.95
N ILE A 76 12.74 -14.86 0.21
CA ILE A 76 11.53 -15.43 -0.40
C ILE A 76 11.89 -16.58 -1.35
N ILE A 77 12.91 -16.42 -2.18
CA ILE A 77 13.37 -17.45 -3.11
C ILE A 77 14.01 -18.63 -2.38
N GLU A 78 14.99 -18.37 -1.50
CA GLU A 78 15.75 -19.42 -0.80
C GLU A 78 14.87 -20.28 0.10
N LEU A 79 13.90 -19.67 0.77
CA LEU A 79 12.96 -20.36 1.66
C LEU A 79 11.70 -20.84 0.94
N ARG A 80 11.57 -20.58 -0.37
CA ARG A 80 10.40 -20.92 -1.19
C ARG A 80 9.08 -20.46 -0.57
N LEU A 81 9.07 -19.22 -0.08
CA LEU A 81 7.90 -18.67 0.60
C LEU A 81 6.73 -18.52 -0.38
N SER A 82 5.54 -18.91 0.07
CA SER A 82 4.28 -18.60 -0.61
C SER A 82 4.02 -17.08 -0.66
N GLU A 83 3.06 -16.64 -1.48
CA GLU A 83 2.67 -15.23 -1.57
C GLU A 83 2.20 -14.67 -0.21
N ALA A 84 1.43 -15.45 0.54
CA ALA A 84 0.95 -15.07 1.87
C ALA A 84 2.10 -14.87 2.86
N GLU A 85 3.07 -15.79 2.86
CA GLU A 85 4.27 -15.70 3.71
C GLU A 85 5.18 -14.55 3.28
N ALA A 86 5.39 -14.34 1.98
CA ALA A 86 6.15 -13.23 1.44
C ALA A 86 5.52 -11.87 1.80
N SER A 87 4.18 -11.78 1.79
CA SER A 87 3.44 -10.61 2.24
C SER A 87 3.67 -10.35 3.74
N LYS A 88 3.57 -11.38 4.58
CA LYS A 88 3.84 -11.26 6.03
C LYS A 88 5.30 -10.95 6.34
N LEU A 89 6.26 -11.48 5.57
CA LEU A 89 7.67 -11.11 5.68
C LEU A 89 7.83 -9.59 5.47
N ARG A 90 7.30 -9.03 4.38
CA ARG A 90 7.37 -7.57 4.13
C ARG A 90 6.67 -6.77 5.23
N PHE A 91 5.51 -7.23 5.71
CA PHE A 91 4.79 -6.60 6.82
C PHE A 91 5.67 -6.48 8.08
N PHE A 92 6.39 -7.53 8.46
CA PHE A 92 7.24 -7.51 9.66
C PHE A 92 8.58 -6.79 9.47
N VAL A 93 9.09 -6.67 8.24
CA VAL A 93 10.22 -5.77 7.94
C VAL A 93 9.87 -4.33 8.34
N ASP A 94 8.59 -3.96 8.25
CA ASP A 94 8.02 -2.72 8.82
C ASP A 94 8.79 -1.47 8.36
N GLU A 95 9.05 -1.40 7.05
CA GLU A 95 9.79 -0.33 6.41
C GLU A 95 9.17 0.00 5.04
N PRO A 96 8.54 1.18 4.86
CA PRO A 96 7.96 1.57 3.58
C PRO A 96 8.99 1.54 2.45
N ALA A 97 8.71 0.81 1.38
CA ALA A 97 9.62 0.62 0.25
C ALA A 97 8.90 0.52 -1.10
N PHE A 98 9.61 0.71 -2.20
CA PHE A 98 9.07 0.64 -3.57
C PHE A 98 8.30 -0.67 -3.87
N THR A 99 8.63 -1.77 -3.18
CA THR A 99 7.93 -3.06 -3.29
C THR A 99 6.47 -2.98 -2.91
N ASP A 100 6.10 -2.08 -1.99
CA ASP A 100 4.72 -1.93 -1.53
C ASP A 100 3.82 -1.44 -2.66
N LEU A 101 4.30 -0.48 -3.47
CA LEU A 101 3.58 0.02 -4.63
C LEU A 101 3.65 -0.95 -5.81
N HIS A 102 4.77 -1.66 -5.97
CA HIS A 102 4.89 -2.67 -7.02
C HIS A 102 3.84 -3.78 -6.87
N TRP A 103 3.77 -4.38 -5.68
CA TRP A 103 2.83 -5.47 -5.41
C TRP A 103 1.41 -4.98 -5.10
N GLY A 104 1.28 -3.84 -4.42
CA GLY A 104 -0.01 -3.35 -3.94
C GLY A 104 -0.80 -2.53 -4.96
N MET A 105 -0.15 -1.96 -5.99
CA MET A 105 -0.81 -1.08 -6.96
C MET A 105 -0.46 -1.39 -8.42
N PHE A 106 0.83 -1.50 -8.77
CA PHE A 106 1.25 -1.73 -10.15
C PHE A 106 0.74 -3.06 -10.71
N VAL A 107 0.99 -4.17 -10.00
CA VAL A 107 0.48 -5.49 -10.39
C VAL A 107 -1.05 -5.55 -10.41
N PRO A 108 -1.77 -5.09 -9.36
CA PRO A 108 -3.24 -5.05 -9.37
C PRO A 108 -3.84 -4.18 -10.49
N ALA A 109 -3.22 -3.05 -10.83
CA ALA A 109 -3.69 -2.20 -11.94
C ALA A 109 -3.63 -2.95 -13.28
N ILE A 110 -2.53 -3.66 -13.55
CA ILE A 110 -2.40 -4.47 -14.78
C ILE A 110 -3.40 -5.62 -14.79
N LYS A 111 -3.58 -6.35 -13.68
CA LYS A 111 -4.60 -7.41 -13.57
C LYS A 111 -6.02 -6.88 -13.78
N GLY A 112 -6.32 -5.74 -13.17
CA GLY A 112 -7.66 -5.17 -13.13
C GLY A 112 -8.05 -4.51 -14.45
N GLN A 113 -7.11 -3.89 -15.16
CA GLN A 113 -7.39 -3.00 -16.28
C GLN A 113 -6.71 -3.42 -17.59
N GLY A 114 -5.76 -4.36 -17.56
CA GLY A 114 -5.12 -4.90 -18.75
C GLY A 114 -5.93 -6.02 -19.40
N THR A 115 -5.87 -6.12 -20.74
CA THR A 115 -6.39 -7.27 -21.49
C THR A 115 -5.62 -8.54 -21.12
N GLN A 116 -6.12 -9.72 -21.51
CA GLN A 116 -5.41 -10.98 -21.25
C GLN A 116 -4.00 -10.97 -21.87
N GLU A 117 -3.87 -10.52 -23.11
CA GLU A 117 -2.57 -10.38 -23.79
C GLU A 117 -1.61 -9.45 -23.05
N GLN A 118 -2.12 -8.35 -22.50
CA GLN A 118 -1.31 -7.43 -21.70
C GLN A 118 -0.89 -8.06 -20.37
N GLN A 119 -1.78 -8.81 -19.74
CA GLN A 119 -1.47 -9.54 -18.50
C GLN A 119 -0.39 -10.59 -18.76
N ASP A 120 -0.52 -11.39 -19.81
CA ASP A 120 0.43 -12.43 -20.20
C ASP A 120 1.81 -11.87 -20.56
N LYS A 121 1.86 -10.63 -21.07
CA LYS A 121 3.13 -9.93 -21.32
C LYS A 121 3.74 -9.33 -20.05
N TRP A 122 2.98 -8.52 -19.32
CA TRP A 122 3.55 -7.63 -18.29
C TRP A 122 3.62 -8.26 -16.89
N LEU A 123 2.65 -9.11 -16.52
CA LEU A 123 2.62 -9.70 -15.19
C LEU A 123 3.79 -10.66 -14.95
N PRO A 124 4.21 -11.54 -15.89
CA PRO A 124 5.38 -12.38 -15.68
C PRO A 124 6.66 -11.59 -15.43
N LEU A 125 6.85 -10.45 -16.13
CA LEU A 125 7.99 -9.57 -15.93
C LEU A 125 7.96 -8.95 -14.52
N ALA A 126 6.78 -8.46 -14.09
CA ALA A 126 6.59 -7.89 -12.77
C ALA A 126 6.79 -8.93 -11.66
N TYR A 127 6.17 -10.11 -11.77
CA TYR A 127 6.28 -11.17 -10.77
C TYR A 127 7.71 -11.69 -10.58
N ARG A 128 8.51 -11.68 -11.65
CA ARG A 128 9.92 -12.08 -11.60
C ARG A 128 10.85 -10.92 -11.26
N MET A 129 10.32 -9.73 -10.95
CA MET A 129 11.07 -8.50 -10.69
C MET A 129 12.03 -8.14 -11.83
N GLN A 130 11.72 -8.56 -13.07
CA GLN A 130 12.46 -8.16 -14.28
C GLN A 130 12.15 -6.70 -14.66
N ILE A 131 10.99 -6.21 -14.20
CA ILE A 131 10.65 -4.79 -14.18
C ILE A 131 10.16 -4.42 -12.78
N ILE A 132 10.47 -3.21 -12.35
CA ILE A 132 9.93 -2.61 -11.12
C ILE A 132 8.99 -1.48 -11.52
N GLY A 133 7.79 -1.52 -10.96
CA GLY A 133 6.67 -0.67 -11.36
C GLY A 133 6.08 0.15 -10.21
N CYS A 134 5.61 1.35 -10.51
CA CYS A 134 4.83 2.19 -9.57
C CYS A 134 3.48 2.63 -10.18
N TYR A 135 2.64 3.28 -9.37
CA TYR A 135 1.32 3.78 -9.75
C TYR A 135 1.32 5.32 -9.80
N ALA A 136 1.42 5.87 -11.02
CA ALA A 136 1.60 7.30 -11.28
C ALA A 136 0.26 7.97 -11.67
N GLN A 137 -0.57 8.25 -10.67
CA GLN A 137 -1.87 8.91 -10.86
C GLN A 137 -1.86 10.37 -10.43
N THR A 138 -1.62 10.61 -9.13
CA THR A 138 -1.64 11.94 -8.51
C THR A 138 -0.65 12.88 -9.19
N GLU A 139 -1.10 14.11 -9.38
CA GLU A 139 -0.35 15.24 -9.91
C GLU A 139 -0.18 16.32 -8.84
N LEU A 140 0.72 17.26 -9.08
CA LEU A 140 0.93 18.41 -8.21
C LEU A 140 -0.37 19.21 -8.01
N GLY A 141 -1.16 19.41 -9.07
CA GLY A 141 -2.45 20.10 -9.01
C GLY A 141 -3.64 19.23 -8.58
N HIS A 142 -3.54 17.90 -8.71
CA HIS A 142 -4.70 17.01 -8.66
C HIS A 142 -4.41 15.68 -7.94
N GLY A 143 -5.04 15.48 -6.78
CA GLY A 143 -5.02 14.22 -6.03
C GLY A 143 -6.41 13.59 -5.91
N SER A 144 -7.27 14.16 -5.07
CA SER A 144 -8.63 13.66 -4.84
C SER A 144 -9.51 13.74 -6.09
N ASN A 145 -9.40 14.84 -6.86
CA ASN A 145 -10.14 15.02 -8.10
C ASN A 145 -9.38 14.41 -9.30
N VAL A 146 -9.44 13.09 -9.42
CA VAL A 146 -8.78 12.36 -10.53
C VAL A 146 -9.34 12.77 -11.90
N GLN A 147 -10.61 13.17 -11.99
CA GLN A 147 -11.17 13.66 -13.26
C GLN A 147 -10.53 14.97 -13.73
N GLY A 148 -9.81 15.67 -12.85
CA GLY A 148 -9.10 16.91 -13.16
C GLY A 148 -7.64 16.73 -13.60
N LEU A 149 -7.11 15.50 -13.69
CA LEU A 149 -5.72 15.28 -14.14
C LEU A 149 -5.44 16.00 -15.47
N GLU A 150 -4.24 16.58 -15.57
CA GLU A 150 -3.78 17.41 -16.67
C GLU A 150 -2.82 16.67 -17.62
N THR A 151 -2.10 15.64 -17.17
CA THR A 151 -1.25 14.82 -18.05
C THR A 151 -2.09 14.30 -19.21
N THR A 152 -1.60 14.44 -20.43
CA THR A 152 -2.31 14.00 -21.64
C THR A 152 -1.64 12.76 -22.25
N ALA A 153 -2.44 11.96 -22.93
CA ALA A 153 -2.00 10.86 -23.79
C ALA A 153 -2.78 10.97 -25.11
N THR A 154 -2.13 11.56 -26.13
CA THR A 154 -2.75 11.81 -27.44
C THR A 154 -2.41 10.67 -28.39
N PHE A 155 -3.42 10.05 -29.01
CA PHE A 155 -3.21 9.00 -29.99
C PHE A 155 -2.70 9.57 -31.32
N ASP A 156 -1.61 9.01 -31.82
CA ASP A 156 -1.02 9.28 -33.13
C ASP A 156 -1.24 8.06 -34.04
N SER A 157 -2.18 8.19 -34.98
CA SER A 157 -2.53 7.08 -35.89
C SER A 157 -1.49 6.84 -36.97
N GLU A 158 -0.60 7.79 -37.24
CA GLU A 158 0.45 7.61 -38.25
C GLU A 158 1.53 6.64 -37.77
N THR A 159 1.86 6.70 -36.48
CA THR A 159 2.89 5.85 -35.87
C THR A 159 2.35 4.68 -35.02
N ASP A 160 1.03 4.61 -34.81
CA ASP A 160 0.37 3.64 -33.91
C ASP A 160 0.86 3.77 -32.45
N GLU A 161 0.98 5.01 -31.96
CA GLU A 161 1.53 5.35 -30.64
C GLU A 161 0.64 6.31 -29.85
N PHE A 162 0.87 6.39 -28.54
CA PHE A 162 0.41 7.50 -27.71
C PHE A 162 1.57 8.43 -27.39
N ILE A 163 1.32 9.73 -27.46
CA ILE A 163 2.23 10.79 -27.05
C ILE A 163 1.80 11.27 -25.67
N LEU A 164 2.60 10.97 -24.65
CA LEU A 164 2.40 11.44 -23.28
C LEU A 164 3.08 12.78 -23.07
N HIS A 165 2.36 13.72 -22.48
CA HIS A 165 2.90 15.04 -22.19
C HIS A 165 2.38 15.61 -20.86
N SER A 166 3.27 16.33 -20.17
CA SER A 166 2.97 17.14 -19.00
C SER A 166 2.86 18.61 -19.43
N PRO A 167 1.65 19.11 -19.77
CA PRO A 167 1.47 20.44 -20.38
C PRO A 167 1.87 21.61 -19.47
N THR A 168 1.87 21.40 -18.16
CA THR A 168 2.12 22.44 -17.14
C THR A 168 2.98 21.87 -16.01
N LEU A 169 3.54 22.75 -15.18
CA LEU A 169 4.19 22.30 -13.93
C LEU A 169 3.19 21.56 -13.02
N THR A 170 1.94 21.98 -12.96
CA THR A 170 0.89 21.35 -12.12
C THR A 170 0.49 19.97 -12.59
N SER A 171 0.68 19.66 -13.88
CA SER A 171 0.50 18.33 -14.46
C SER A 171 1.59 17.31 -14.10
N SER A 172 2.67 17.74 -13.42
CA SER A 172 3.71 16.83 -12.97
C SER A 172 3.11 15.78 -12.05
N LYS A 173 3.34 14.49 -12.33
CA LYS A 173 3.02 13.44 -11.37
C LYS A 173 3.77 13.72 -10.08
N TRP A 174 3.11 13.56 -8.94
CA TRP A 174 3.63 13.93 -7.63
C TRP A 174 3.05 13.02 -6.55
N TRP A 175 3.91 12.49 -5.67
CA TRP A 175 3.64 11.46 -4.63
C TRP A 175 3.89 9.98 -4.94
N PRO A 176 3.86 9.44 -6.18
CA PRO A 176 3.97 7.99 -6.39
C PRO A 176 5.17 7.36 -5.67
N GLY A 177 4.91 6.40 -4.78
CA GLY A 177 5.98 5.67 -4.08
C GLY A 177 6.74 4.75 -5.03
N GLY A 178 8.06 4.65 -4.88
CA GLY A 178 8.93 3.91 -5.79
C GLY A 178 9.35 4.67 -7.06
N LEU A 179 8.67 5.77 -7.39
CA LEU A 179 8.91 6.50 -8.63
C LEU A 179 10.26 7.23 -8.63
N GLY A 180 10.63 7.83 -7.50
CA GLY A 180 11.67 8.85 -7.49
C GLY A 180 13.02 8.33 -7.93
N LYS A 181 13.34 7.07 -7.60
CA LYS A 181 14.65 6.45 -7.85
C LYS A 181 14.60 4.99 -8.27
N VAL A 182 13.56 4.20 -7.95
CA VAL A 182 13.61 2.73 -8.17
C VAL A 182 12.84 2.25 -9.40
N SER A 183 11.62 2.73 -9.63
CA SER A 183 10.76 2.16 -10.66
C SER A 183 11.32 2.38 -12.07
N THR A 184 11.42 1.28 -12.81
CA THR A 184 11.79 1.23 -14.24
C THR A 184 10.60 1.49 -15.15
N HIS A 185 9.40 1.19 -14.68
CA HIS A 185 8.14 1.32 -15.39
C HIS A 185 7.09 1.94 -14.45
N ALA A 186 6.00 2.46 -15.01
CA ALA A 186 4.84 2.90 -14.24
C ALA A 186 3.55 2.63 -15.00
N VAL A 187 2.46 2.44 -14.26
CA VAL A 187 1.12 2.69 -14.80
C VAL A 187 0.82 4.18 -14.57
N VAL A 188 0.75 4.93 -15.66
CA VAL A 188 0.52 6.37 -15.68
C VAL A 188 -0.94 6.63 -16.03
N TYR A 189 -1.61 7.47 -15.26
CA TYR A 189 -2.98 7.90 -15.58
C TYR A 189 -2.96 9.26 -16.26
N ALA A 190 -3.57 9.34 -17.44
CA ALA A 190 -3.58 10.54 -18.26
C ALA A 190 -4.93 10.69 -18.98
N ARG A 191 -5.25 11.91 -19.42
CA ARG A 191 -6.41 12.20 -20.26
C ARG A 191 -6.16 11.65 -21.66
N LEU A 192 -7.04 10.75 -22.10
CA LEU A 192 -6.96 10.14 -23.43
C LEU A 192 -7.53 11.10 -24.48
N PHE A 193 -6.69 11.52 -25.42
CA PHE A 193 -7.11 12.33 -26.57
C PHE A 193 -7.04 11.53 -27.86
N ILE A 194 -8.10 11.57 -28.66
CA ILE A 194 -8.17 10.93 -29.98
C ILE A 194 -8.88 11.90 -30.93
N ASN A 195 -8.22 12.28 -32.03
CA ASN A 195 -8.75 13.25 -33.00
C ASN A 195 -9.26 14.55 -32.33
N GLY A 196 -8.51 15.06 -31.35
CA GLY A 196 -8.83 16.27 -30.60
C GLY A 196 -9.95 16.13 -29.56
N LYS A 197 -10.58 14.96 -29.43
CA LYS A 197 -11.62 14.69 -28.43
C LYS A 197 -11.03 14.03 -27.19
N ASP A 198 -11.44 14.52 -26.02
CA ASP A 198 -11.10 13.99 -24.71
C ASP A 198 -12.05 12.86 -24.30
N TYR A 199 -11.49 11.71 -23.92
CA TYR A 199 -12.20 10.51 -23.47
C TYR A 199 -11.99 10.21 -21.98
N GLY A 200 -11.44 11.17 -21.23
CA GLY A 200 -11.21 11.08 -19.80
C GLY A 200 -9.97 10.27 -19.43
N VAL A 201 -9.85 9.99 -18.14
CA VAL A 201 -8.64 9.40 -17.56
C VAL A 201 -8.54 7.90 -17.83
N ASN A 202 -7.42 7.49 -18.41
CA ASN A 202 -7.09 6.09 -18.72
C ASN A 202 -5.67 5.76 -18.24
N GLY A 203 -5.38 4.46 -18.06
CA GLY A 203 -4.08 3.97 -17.60
C GLY A 203 -3.18 3.53 -18.74
N PHE A 204 -1.88 3.85 -18.67
CA PHE A 204 -0.88 3.56 -19.68
C PHE A 204 0.38 2.99 -19.03
N ILE A 205 0.93 1.90 -19.55
CA ILE A 205 2.22 1.37 -19.11
C ILE A 205 3.32 2.17 -19.81
N VAL A 206 4.18 2.82 -19.04
CA VAL A 206 5.28 3.65 -19.56
C VAL A 206 6.60 3.15 -18.97
N GLN A 207 7.59 2.91 -19.82
CA GLN A 207 8.96 2.68 -19.35
C GLN A 207 9.58 4.03 -18.99
N LEU A 208 10.10 4.13 -17.76
CA LEU A 208 10.68 5.34 -17.20
C LEU A 208 12.19 5.38 -17.32
N ARG A 209 12.83 4.21 -17.20
CA ARG A 209 14.28 4.07 -17.13
C ARG A 209 14.75 2.92 -17.98
N SER A 210 15.96 3.03 -18.50
CA SER A 210 16.68 1.92 -19.13
C SER A 210 16.82 0.75 -18.15
N LEU A 211 16.68 -0.48 -18.65
CA LEU A 211 16.89 -1.69 -17.84
C LEU A 211 18.38 -2.07 -17.72
N ASP A 212 19.25 -1.41 -18.49
CA ASP A 212 20.69 -1.70 -18.51
C ASP A 212 21.46 -0.80 -17.52
N ASP A 213 21.24 0.52 -17.56
CA ASP A 213 22.00 1.51 -16.80
C ASP A 213 21.13 2.37 -15.85
N HIS A 214 19.82 2.14 -15.84
CA HIS A 214 18.83 2.82 -15.00
C HIS A 214 18.69 4.34 -15.25
N LEU A 215 19.28 4.86 -16.32
CA LEU A 215 19.12 6.25 -16.72
C LEU A 215 17.67 6.52 -17.17
N PRO A 216 17.09 7.70 -16.86
CA PRO A 216 15.80 8.10 -17.40
C PRO A 216 15.80 8.05 -18.94
N LEU A 217 14.72 7.53 -19.53
CA LEU A 217 14.58 7.51 -20.99
C LEU A 217 14.38 8.94 -21.55
N PRO A 218 14.62 9.16 -22.86
CA PRO A 218 14.40 10.46 -23.49
C PRO A 218 13.00 11.04 -23.22
N GLY A 219 12.93 12.34 -22.95
CA GLY A 219 11.68 13.04 -22.62
C GLY A 219 11.17 12.80 -21.20
N ILE A 220 11.86 12.02 -20.36
CA ILE A 220 11.46 11.72 -18.99
C ILE A 220 12.27 12.53 -17.98
N THR A 221 11.58 13.36 -17.20
CA THR A 221 12.14 14.00 -16.00
C THR A 221 11.59 13.31 -14.77
N VAL A 222 12.45 12.75 -13.91
CA VAL A 222 12.05 11.99 -12.71
C VAL A 222 12.97 12.23 -11.52
N GLY A 223 12.39 12.36 -10.32
CA GLY A 223 13.15 12.63 -9.08
C GLY A 223 12.37 12.33 -7.80
N ASP A 224 13.01 12.44 -6.64
CA ASP A 224 12.36 12.33 -5.31
C ASP A 224 11.78 13.70 -4.90
N ILE A 225 10.61 13.72 -4.26
CA ILE A 225 9.93 14.97 -3.87
C ILE A 225 10.46 15.58 -2.56
N GLY A 226 11.37 14.89 -1.86
CA GLY A 226 12.05 15.40 -0.68
C GLY A 226 11.71 14.71 0.64
N MET A 227 12.09 15.39 1.73
CA MET A 227 11.86 14.96 3.10
C MET A 227 10.39 15.06 3.49
N LYS A 228 9.91 14.05 4.22
CA LYS A 228 8.54 13.89 4.68
C LYS A 228 8.51 13.85 6.21
N PHE A 229 7.30 13.92 6.78
CA PHE A 229 7.07 13.94 8.22
C PHE A 229 7.64 12.70 8.95
N GLY A 230 8.27 12.95 10.10
CA GLY A 230 8.80 11.92 11.01
C GLY A 230 10.23 11.43 10.70
N SER A 231 10.97 11.06 11.74
CA SER A 231 12.31 10.47 11.62
C SER A 231 12.23 9.01 11.17
N GLY A 232 12.91 8.65 10.08
CA GLY A 232 12.68 7.36 9.43
C GLY A 232 11.35 7.38 8.68
N ALA A 233 10.28 6.80 9.26
CA ALA A 233 8.92 6.79 8.71
C ALA A 233 8.88 6.57 7.18
N TYR A 234 8.14 7.40 6.44
CA TYR A 234 8.06 7.33 4.97
C TYR A 234 9.32 7.85 4.26
N ASN A 235 10.33 8.37 4.95
CA ASN A 235 11.59 8.79 4.31
C ASN A 235 12.42 7.62 3.78
N THR A 236 12.06 6.37 4.09
CA THR A 236 12.59 5.17 3.43
C THR A 236 12.03 4.98 2.02
N MET A 237 10.88 5.58 1.72
CA MET A 237 10.24 5.58 0.40
C MET A 237 10.74 6.75 -0.45
N ASP A 238 11.00 6.46 -1.72
CA ASP A 238 11.30 7.43 -2.78
C ASP A 238 10.02 7.91 -3.49
N ASN A 239 9.15 8.60 -2.75
CA ASN A 239 8.00 9.29 -3.36
C ASN A 239 8.50 10.26 -4.44
N GLY A 240 7.96 10.13 -5.65
CA GLY A 240 8.56 10.78 -6.81
C GLY A 240 7.75 11.90 -7.45
N VAL A 241 8.46 12.66 -8.28
CA VAL A 241 7.94 13.55 -9.30
C VAL A 241 8.25 12.98 -10.68
N LEU A 242 7.34 13.13 -11.65
CA LEU A 242 7.54 12.71 -13.03
C LEU A 242 6.88 13.69 -14.01
N GLN A 243 7.62 14.09 -15.04
CA GLN A 243 7.13 14.88 -16.17
C GLN A 243 7.49 14.21 -17.49
N PHE A 244 6.62 14.38 -18.48
CA PHE A 244 6.82 13.88 -19.84
C PHE A 244 6.93 15.04 -20.83
N ASP A 245 7.99 15.02 -21.63
CA ASP A 245 8.13 15.85 -22.82
C ASP A 245 7.89 14.96 -24.05
N HIS A 246 6.64 14.96 -24.53
CA HIS A 246 6.18 14.26 -25.73
C HIS A 246 6.69 12.82 -25.87
N VAL A 247 6.63 12.05 -24.77
CA VAL A 247 7.13 10.68 -24.70
C VAL A 247 6.20 9.75 -25.47
N ARG A 248 6.76 9.00 -26.43
CA ARG A 248 6.00 8.07 -27.27
C ARG A 248 5.99 6.66 -26.68
N ILE A 249 4.82 6.03 -26.69
CA ILE A 249 4.64 4.63 -26.33
C ILE A 249 3.76 3.91 -27.37
N PRO A 250 3.95 2.61 -27.64
CA PRO A 250 3.06 1.86 -28.51
C PRO A 250 1.60 1.94 -28.06
N ARG A 251 0.65 1.97 -29.00
CA ARG A 251 -0.80 1.95 -28.70
C ARG A 251 -1.18 0.81 -27.74
N THR A 252 -0.56 -0.35 -27.89
CA THR A 252 -0.81 -1.54 -27.06
C THR A 252 -0.37 -1.41 -25.60
N GLN A 253 0.26 -0.30 -25.20
CA GLN A 253 0.59 0.00 -23.80
C GLN A 253 -0.50 0.76 -23.03
N MET A 254 -1.58 1.21 -23.68
CA MET A 254 -2.79 1.64 -22.97
C MET A 254 -3.51 0.42 -22.37
N LEU A 255 -3.92 0.44 -21.10
CA LEU A 255 -4.64 -0.66 -20.46
C LEU A 255 -6.07 -0.79 -21.02
N MET A 256 -6.31 -1.82 -21.82
CA MET A 256 -7.45 -1.87 -22.74
C MET A 256 -8.59 -2.82 -22.34
N ARG A 257 -8.65 -3.30 -21.09
CA ARG A 257 -9.68 -4.27 -20.67
C ARG A 257 -11.10 -3.71 -20.74
N VAL A 258 -11.29 -2.46 -20.31
CA VAL A 258 -12.62 -1.82 -20.22
C VAL A 258 -12.88 -0.80 -21.32
N SER A 259 -11.85 -0.43 -22.09
CA SER A 259 -11.91 0.62 -23.11
C SER A 259 -10.76 0.41 -24.07
N GLN A 260 -11.02 0.45 -25.37
CA GLN A 260 -10.05 0.13 -26.41
C GLN A 260 -9.88 1.31 -27.36
N VAL A 261 -8.69 1.40 -27.94
CA VAL A 261 -8.40 2.30 -29.06
C VAL A 261 -7.94 1.43 -30.22
N THR A 262 -8.71 1.45 -31.31
CA THR A 262 -8.34 0.73 -32.53
C THR A 262 -7.21 1.44 -33.25
N ARG A 263 -6.55 0.75 -34.19
CA ARG A 263 -5.45 1.32 -34.98
C ARG A 263 -5.90 2.55 -35.79
N GLU A 264 -7.17 2.58 -36.19
CA GLU A 264 -7.78 3.69 -36.95
C GLU A 264 -8.16 4.88 -36.05
N GLY A 265 -7.83 4.84 -34.75
CA GLY A 265 -8.15 5.93 -33.82
C GLY A 265 -9.63 5.98 -33.47
N LYS A 266 -10.28 4.82 -33.29
CA LYS A 266 -11.64 4.74 -32.75
C LYS A 266 -11.62 4.30 -31.31
N TYR A 267 -12.30 5.05 -30.45
CA TYR A 267 -12.57 4.63 -29.09
C TYR A 267 -13.73 3.63 -29.06
N VAL A 268 -13.51 2.47 -28.46
CA VAL A 268 -14.51 1.40 -28.34
C VAL A 268 -14.64 1.01 -26.88
N GLN A 269 -15.87 1.08 -26.36
CA GLN A 269 -16.18 0.49 -25.06
C GLN A 269 -16.20 -1.03 -25.22
N SER A 270 -15.41 -1.74 -24.40
CA SER A 270 -15.44 -3.21 -24.39
C SER A 270 -16.78 -3.74 -23.85
N ASP A 271 -17.02 -5.03 -24.09
CA ASP A 271 -18.06 -5.83 -23.43
C ASP A 271 -17.87 -5.93 -21.91
N VAL A 272 -16.64 -5.74 -21.41
CA VAL A 272 -16.35 -5.67 -19.99
C VAL A 272 -16.93 -4.38 -19.35
N PRO A 273 -17.78 -4.50 -18.32
CA PRO A 273 -18.35 -3.33 -17.62
C PRO A 273 -17.26 -2.48 -16.96
N ARG A 274 -17.33 -1.15 -17.12
CA ARG A 274 -16.41 -0.20 -16.44
C ARG A 274 -16.45 -0.34 -14.92
N GLN A 275 -17.59 -0.79 -14.39
CA GLN A 275 -17.83 -1.00 -12.97
C GLN A 275 -16.83 -1.99 -12.35
N LEU A 276 -16.26 -2.91 -13.14
CA LEU A 276 -15.25 -3.85 -12.64
C LEU A 276 -13.97 -3.17 -12.13
N VAL A 277 -13.66 -1.96 -12.62
CA VAL A 277 -12.51 -1.18 -12.14
C VAL A 277 -12.65 -0.83 -10.66
N TYR A 278 -13.89 -0.67 -10.16
CA TYR A 278 -14.15 -0.38 -8.75
C TYR A 278 -13.71 -1.50 -7.81
N GLY A 279 -13.64 -2.75 -8.28
CA GLY A 279 -13.17 -3.88 -7.47
C GLY A 279 -11.77 -3.66 -6.91
N THR A 280 -10.88 -3.02 -7.67
CA THR A 280 -9.53 -2.69 -7.21
C THR A 280 -9.56 -1.69 -6.05
N MET A 281 -10.43 -0.68 -6.13
CA MET A 281 -10.55 0.34 -5.08
C MET A 281 -11.23 -0.19 -3.83
N VAL A 282 -12.23 -1.07 -3.96
CA VAL A 282 -12.86 -1.76 -2.81
C VAL A 282 -11.81 -2.60 -2.08
N TYR A 283 -10.99 -3.36 -2.81
CA TYR A 283 -9.88 -4.14 -2.25
C TYR A 283 -8.89 -3.25 -1.48
N VAL A 284 -8.39 -2.18 -2.11
CA VAL A 284 -7.42 -1.26 -1.46
C VAL A 284 -8.00 -0.59 -0.22
N ARG A 285 -9.29 -0.24 -0.21
CA ARG A 285 -9.94 0.33 0.98
C ARG A 285 -10.07 -0.70 2.11
N GLN A 286 -10.36 -1.96 1.77
CA GLN A 286 -10.39 -3.05 2.74
C GLN A 286 -9.04 -3.24 3.42
N THR A 287 -7.93 -3.22 2.66
CA THR A 287 -6.59 -3.35 3.24
C THR A 287 -6.25 -2.18 4.16
N ILE A 288 -6.61 -0.93 3.79
CA ILE A 288 -6.41 0.24 4.64
C ILE A 288 -7.15 0.13 5.99
N VAL A 289 -8.38 -0.38 5.98
CA VAL A 289 -9.15 -0.58 7.23
C VAL A 289 -8.49 -1.66 8.10
N ALA A 290 -8.01 -2.74 7.50
CA ALA A 290 -7.25 -3.76 8.21
C ALA A 290 -5.96 -3.18 8.82
N ASP A 291 -5.22 -2.36 8.06
CA ASP A 291 -3.99 -1.70 8.52
C ASP A 291 -4.23 -0.74 9.69
N ALA A 292 -5.38 -0.05 9.71
CA ALA A 292 -5.76 0.81 10.84
C ALA A 292 -5.83 0.02 12.15
N SER A 293 -6.41 -1.18 12.14
CA SER A 293 -6.44 -2.06 13.33
C SER A 293 -5.04 -2.46 13.80
N CYS A 294 -4.12 -2.72 12.85
CA CYS A 294 -2.73 -3.10 13.16
C CYS A 294 -1.92 -1.92 13.70
N ALA A 295 -2.06 -0.72 13.13
CA ALA A 295 -1.36 0.46 13.61
C ALA A 295 -1.84 0.86 15.01
N LEU A 296 -3.17 0.89 15.23
CA LEU A 296 -3.75 1.24 16.52
C LEU A 296 -3.38 0.22 17.61
N SER A 297 -3.45 -1.08 17.32
CA SER A 297 -3.11 -2.10 18.32
C SER A 297 -1.63 -2.07 18.73
N ARG A 298 -0.71 -1.71 17.82
CA ARG A 298 0.71 -1.50 18.17
C ARG A 298 0.87 -0.33 19.15
N ALA A 299 0.23 0.80 18.89
CA ALA A 299 0.27 1.96 19.78
C ALA A 299 -0.33 1.65 21.15
N VAL A 300 -1.52 1.01 21.17
CA VAL A 300 -2.20 0.58 22.40
C VAL A 300 -1.35 -0.43 23.16
N CYS A 301 -0.73 -1.41 22.50
CA CYS A 301 0.14 -2.40 23.16
C CYS A 301 1.28 -1.73 23.93
N ILE A 302 1.95 -0.75 23.33
CA ILE A 302 3.02 0.02 23.97
C ILE A 302 2.47 0.81 25.16
N ALA A 303 1.39 1.56 24.97
CA ALA A 303 0.79 2.40 26.00
C ALA A 303 0.26 1.59 27.20
N THR A 304 -0.40 0.46 26.95
CA THR A 304 -0.89 -0.45 28.00
C THR A 304 0.25 -1.03 28.82
N ARG A 305 1.28 -1.60 28.17
CA ARG A 305 2.44 -2.16 28.88
C ARG A 305 3.17 -1.10 29.70
N TYR A 306 3.44 0.07 29.10
CA TYR A 306 4.13 1.14 29.81
C TYR A 306 3.28 1.70 30.96
N SER A 307 1.96 1.81 30.81
CA SER A 307 1.07 2.28 31.88
C SER A 307 1.00 1.32 33.06
N ALA A 308 1.17 0.01 32.83
CA ALA A 308 1.27 -0.98 33.89
C ALA A 308 2.65 -0.99 34.57
N VAL A 309 3.72 -0.58 33.89
CA VAL A 309 5.05 -0.45 34.52
C VAL A 309 5.20 0.87 35.27
N ARG A 310 4.74 1.97 34.67
CA ARG A 310 4.96 3.33 35.20
C ARG A 310 4.13 3.51 36.46
N ARG A 311 4.82 3.85 37.55
CA ARG A 311 4.21 4.32 38.80
C ARG A 311 4.42 5.82 38.94
N GLN A 312 3.40 6.53 39.39
CA GLN A 312 3.46 7.96 39.66
C GLN A 312 2.32 8.38 40.59
N PHE A 313 2.62 9.10 41.67
CA PHE A 313 1.69 9.54 42.71
C PHE A 313 1.10 8.37 43.53
N GLY A 314 0.14 8.69 44.42
CA GLY A 314 -0.68 7.69 45.10
C GLY A 314 0.06 6.77 46.07
N SER A 315 1.28 7.09 46.48
CA SER A 315 1.96 6.38 47.57
C SER A 315 1.13 6.49 48.84
N GLN A 316 0.75 5.35 49.42
CA GLN A 316 0.11 5.27 50.72
C GLN A 316 1.13 4.75 51.73
N ASN A 317 1.31 5.47 52.84
CA ASN A 317 2.13 5.07 54.00
C ASN A 317 3.58 4.65 53.65
N GLY A 318 4.21 5.29 52.65
CA GLY A 318 5.58 4.99 52.23
C GLY A 318 5.73 3.74 51.36
N GLY A 319 4.60 3.15 50.92
CA GLY A 319 4.57 2.08 49.92
C GLY A 319 4.89 2.57 48.50
N PRO A 320 5.04 1.63 47.53
CA PRO A 320 5.26 1.98 46.14
C PRO A 320 4.13 2.86 45.59
N GLU A 321 4.49 3.80 44.71
CA GLU A 321 3.53 4.64 43.99
C GLU A 321 2.53 3.80 43.18
N THR A 322 1.34 4.34 42.91
CA THR A 322 0.28 3.64 42.14
C THR A 322 0.68 3.52 40.67
N GLN A 323 0.34 2.41 40.01
CA GLN A 323 0.51 2.27 38.56
C GLN A 323 -0.41 3.25 37.84
N VAL A 324 0.09 3.93 36.81
CA VAL A 324 -0.71 4.96 36.16
C VAL A 324 -1.94 4.38 35.45
N ILE A 325 -1.93 3.10 35.09
CA ILE A 325 -3.09 2.39 34.51
C ILE A 325 -4.29 2.27 35.47
N ASP A 326 -4.08 2.42 36.78
CA ASP A 326 -5.16 2.34 37.78
C ASP A 326 -6.01 3.61 37.85
N TYR A 327 -5.50 4.72 37.32
CA TYR A 327 -6.23 5.98 37.30
C TYR A 327 -7.33 5.98 36.24
N LYS A 328 -8.54 6.40 36.63
CA LYS A 328 -9.70 6.47 35.72
C LYS A 328 -9.48 7.38 34.51
N THR A 329 -8.67 8.41 34.65
CA THR A 329 -8.27 9.30 33.54
C THR A 329 -7.37 8.60 32.53
N GLN A 330 -6.50 7.68 32.98
CA GLN A 330 -5.68 6.87 32.07
C GLN A 330 -6.53 5.80 31.39
N GLN A 331 -7.40 5.12 32.15
CA GLN A 331 -8.34 4.11 31.63
C GLN A 331 -9.29 4.70 30.58
N SER A 332 -9.89 5.86 30.85
CA SER A 332 -10.84 6.51 29.93
C SER A 332 -10.21 6.98 28.62
N ARG A 333 -8.88 7.18 28.59
CA ARG A 333 -8.14 7.52 27.37
C ARG A 333 -7.66 6.30 26.60
N LEU A 334 -7.25 5.24 27.30
CA LEU A 334 -6.59 4.09 26.70
C LEU A 334 -7.54 2.94 26.38
N PHE A 335 -8.47 2.58 27.27
CA PHE A 335 -9.34 1.42 27.07
C PHE A 335 -10.31 1.58 25.91
N PRO A 336 -10.87 2.77 25.61
CA PRO A 336 -11.62 2.96 24.38
C PRO A 336 -10.80 2.66 23.13
N LEU A 337 -9.52 3.03 23.08
CA LEU A 337 -8.64 2.75 21.94
C LEU A 337 -8.34 1.25 21.81
N LEU A 338 -8.18 0.54 22.94
CA LEU A 338 -8.07 -0.93 22.94
C LEU A 338 -9.33 -1.56 22.34
N ALA A 339 -10.52 -1.14 22.78
CA ALA A 339 -11.78 -1.62 22.23
C ALA A 339 -11.91 -1.28 20.74
N THR A 340 -11.53 -0.06 20.33
CA THR A 340 -11.52 0.38 18.93
C THR A 340 -10.60 -0.47 18.06
N ALA A 341 -9.42 -0.88 18.55
CA ALA A 341 -8.52 -1.76 17.80
C ALA A 341 -9.17 -3.10 17.43
N PHE A 342 -9.90 -3.72 18.37
CA PHE A 342 -10.68 -4.94 18.10
C PHE A 342 -11.89 -4.68 17.20
N ALA A 343 -12.62 -3.59 17.42
CA ALA A 343 -13.74 -3.21 16.54
C ALA A 343 -13.28 -3.03 15.08
N TYR A 344 -12.13 -2.39 14.87
CA TYR A 344 -11.54 -2.21 13.54
C TYR A 344 -11.02 -3.51 12.95
N ARG A 345 -10.54 -4.42 13.79
CA ARG A 345 -10.14 -5.76 13.36
C ARG A 345 -11.33 -6.52 12.78
N PHE A 346 -12.45 -6.58 13.52
CA PHE A 346 -13.65 -7.29 13.08
C PHE A 346 -14.34 -6.64 11.88
N VAL A 347 -14.42 -5.31 11.81
CA VAL A 347 -14.99 -4.65 10.62
C VAL A 347 -14.10 -4.85 9.38
N GLY A 348 -12.79 -5.00 9.55
CA GLY A 348 -11.87 -5.35 8.48
C GLY A 348 -12.08 -6.77 7.94
N GLU A 349 -12.42 -7.73 8.81
CA GLU A 349 -12.81 -9.09 8.40
C GLU A 349 -14.13 -9.09 7.64
N TRP A 350 -15.13 -8.34 8.12
CA TRP A 350 -16.39 -8.15 7.39
C TRP A 350 -16.17 -7.51 6.02
N LEU A 351 -15.30 -6.51 5.90
CA LEU A 351 -14.94 -5.93 4.59
C LEU A 351 -14.25 -6.93 3.65
N SER A 352 -13.51 -7.90 4.19
CA SER A 352 -12.92 -8.98 3.39
C SER A 352 -14.00 -9.90 2.80
N TRP A 353 -15.04 -10.19 3.58
CA TRP A 353 -16.23 -10.88 3.09
C TRP A 353 -16.94 -10.05 2.02
N LEU A 354 -17.18 -8.75 2.27
CA LEU A 354 -17.85 -7.85 1.32
C LEU A 354 -17.09 -7.76 -0.01
N TYR A 355 -15.77 -7.70 0.02
CA TYR A 355 -14.95 -7.71 -1.19
C TYR A 355 -15.16 -8.99 -2.02
N THR A 356 -15.20 -10.15 -1.36
CA THR A 356 -15.46 -11.44 -2.03
C THR A 356 -16.86 -11.47 -2.65
N ASP A 357 -17.90 -11.06 -1.89
CA ASP A 357 -19.29 -11.01 -2.37
C ASP A 357 -19.43 -10.08 -3.58
N VAL A 358 -18.93 -8.85 -3.48
CA VAL A 358 -18.96 -7.87 -4.59
C VAL A 358 -18.21 -8.39 -5.80
N THR A 359 -17.03 -8.99 -5.61
CA THR A 359 -16.25 -9.54 -6.74
C THR A 359 -17.01 -10.66 -7.45
N GLN A 360 -17.66 -11.56 -6.71
CA GLN A 360 -18.46 -12.64 -7.29
C GLN A 360 -19.67 -12.10 -8.06
N ARG A 361 -20.41 -11.13 -7.49
CA ARG A 361 -21.55 -10.48 -8.15
C ARG A 361 -21.15 -9.76 -9.42
N LEU A 362 -20.02 -9.04 -9.37
CA LEU A 362 -19.46 -8.33 -10.51
C LEU A 362 -19.11 -9.28 -11.67
N GLN A 363 -18.60 -10.47 -11.39
CA GLN A 363 -18.34 -11.49 -12.42
C GLN A 363 -19.63 -12.00 -13.08
N SER A 364 -20.76 -12.02 -12.35
CA SER A 364 -22.08 -12.33 -12.88
C SER A 364 -22.84 -11.12 -13.46
N ASN A 365 -22.17 -9.99 -13.66
CA ASN A 365 -22.79 -8.72 -14.11
C ASN A 365 -23.92 -8.21 -13.19
N ASP A 366 -23.87 -8.54 -11.89
CA ASP A 366 -24.74 -7.96 -10.87
C ASP A 366 -24.04 -6.76 -10.21
N PHE A 367 -24.61 -5.57 -10.41
CA PHE A 367 -24.11 -4.31 -9.87
C PHE A 367 -24.98 -3.73 -8.76
N SER A 368 -26.01 -4.47 -8.32
CA SER A 368 -27.04 -3.97 -7.39
C SER A 368 -26.49 -3.49 -6.05
N THR A 369 -25.45 -4.16 -5.52
CA THR A 369 -24.83 -3.84 -4.23
C THR A 369 -23.64 -2.87 -4.35
N LEU A 370 -23.23 -2.50 -5.57
CA LEU A 370 -22.05 -1.69 -5.81
C LEU A 370 -22.14 -0.27 -5.20
N PRO A 371 -23.28 0.45 -5.24
CA PRO A 371 -23.42 1.74 -4.59
C PRO A 371 -23.20 1.68 -3.07
N GLU A 372 -23.78 0.67 -2.41
CA GLU A 372 -23.61 0.45 -0.97
C GLU A 372 -22.16 0.09 -0.64
N ALA A 373 -21.58 -0.88 -1.35
CA ALA A 373 -20.20 -1.30 -1.14
C ALA A 373 -19.22 -0.12 -1.29
N HIS A 374 -19.46 0.76 -2.27
CA HIS A 374 -18.66 1.97 -2.45
C HIS A 374 -18.79 2.93 -1.25
N ALA A 375 -20.01 3.19 -0.79
CA ALA A 375 -20.26 4.08 0.33
C ALA A 375 -19.67 3.54 1.65
N CYS A 376 -19.92 2.26 1.97
CA CYS A 376 -19.42 1.61 3.17
C CYS A 376 -17.89 1.61 3.21
N THR A 377 -17.24 1.19 2.12
CA THR A 377 -15.77 1.14 2.07
C THR A 377 -15.13 2.52 2.16
N ALA A 378 -15.75 3.56 1.56
CA ALA A 378 -15.27 4.94 1.67
C ALA A 378 -15.41 5.46 3.11
N GLY A 379 -16.59 5.30 3.71
CA GLY A 379 -16.89 5.77 5.07
C GLY A 379 -16.02 5.08 6.11
N LEU A 380 -15.91 3.74 6.05
CA LEU A 380 -15.08 2.98 6.98
C LEU A 380 -13.60 3.31 6.83
N LYS A 381 -13.09 3.46 5.59
CA LYS A 381 -11.72 3.94 5.38
C LYS A 381 -11.52 5.29 6.08
N SER A 382 -12.43 6.24 5.91
CA SER A 382 -12.32 7.56 6.52
C SER A 382 -12.36 7.50 8.05
N LEU A 383 -13.35 6.82 8.61
CA LEU A 383 -13.55 6.70 10.06
C LEU A 383 -12.36 6.05 10.77
N THR A 384 -11.92 4.89 10.25
CA THR A 384 -10.86 4.10 10.88
C THR A 384 -9.50 4.79 10.82
N THR A 385 -9.17 5.41 9.67
CA THR A 385 -7.92 6.14 9.53
C THR A 385 -7.88 7.41 10.37
N SER A 386 -8.99 8.16 10.46
CA SER A 386 -9.05 9.40 11.25
C SER A 386 -8.95 9.16 12.76
N THR A 387 -9.48 8.03 13.24
CA THR A 387 -9.43 7.68 14.67
C THR A 387 -8.08 7.06 15.06
N THR A 388 -7.39 6.43 14.10
CA THR A 388 -6.09 5.79 14.33
C THR A 388 -4.92 6.78 14.25
N ALA A 389 -5.05 7.81 13.41
CA ALA A 389 -4.07 8.90 13.28
C ALA A 389 -4.06 9.78 14.54
#